data_AF-A0A832PWP6-F1
#
_entry.id   AF-A0A832PWP6-F1
#
_cell.length_a   1.000
_cell.length_b   1.000
_cell.length_c   1.000
_cell.angle_alpha   90.00
_cell.angle_beta   90.00
_cell.angle_gamma   90.00
#
_symmetry.space_group_name_H-M   'P 1'
#
loop_
_entity.id
_entity.type
_entity.pdbx_description
1 polymer ?
#
loop_
_entity_poly.entity_id
_entity_poly.type
_entity_poly.pdbx_seq_one_letter_code
_entity_poly.pdbx_strand_id
1 'polypeptide(L)' 'MRFTYTLPETEALVNGFYCKARRKELPMEKCLNDYVEANAFENRRSACFRCPQGRKNREDFAGEIIEDD' A
#
# COMPACT_ATOMS: atom_id res chain seq x y z
N MET A 1 19.17 -10.93 10.75
CA MET A 1 19.14 -10.22 9.46
C MET A 1 18.66 -8.80 9.73
N ARG A 2 19.46 -7.78 9.42
CA ARG A 2 19.04 -6.37 9.48
C ARG A 2 18.64 -5.99 8.06
N PHE A 3 17.35 -5.78 7.83
CA PHE A 3 16.86 -5.24 6.56
C PHE A 3 17.17 -3.75 6.55
N THR A 4 18.18 -3.34 5.80
CA THR A 4 18.47 -1.93 5.52
C THR A 4 17.65 -1.55 4.28
N TYR A 5 16.44 -1.05 4.49
CA TYR A 5 15.64 -0.48 3.40
C TYR A 5 16.35 0.75 2.83
N THR A 6 16.43 0.82 1.51
CA THR A 6 16.98 2.00 0.85
C THR A 6 16.03 3.18 1.06
N LEU A 7 16.57 4.38 1.33
CA LEU A 7 15.81 5.62 1.58
C LEU A 7 14.60 5.88 0.64
N PRO A 8 14.64 5.60 -0.68
CA PRO A 8 13.48 5.83 -1.57
C PRO A 8 12.25 4.96 -1.25
N GLU A 9 12.42 3.71 -0.82
CA GLU A 9 11.30 2.83 -0.42
C GLU A 9 10.56 3.38 0.79
N THR A 10 11.30 3.95 1.74
CA THR A 10 10.70 4.53 2.95
C THR A 10 9.91 5.79 2.65
N GLU A 11 10.36 6.62 1.68
CA GLU A 11 9.61 7.81 1.27
C GLU A 11 8.29 7.46 0.57
N ALA A 12 8.26 6.42 -0.27
CA ALA A 12 7.04 5.94 -0.91
C ALA A 12 6.02 5.38 0.10
N LEU A 13 6.48 4.74 1.17
CA LEU A 13 5.65 4.23 2.27
C LEU A 13 5.13 5.34 3.20
N VAL A 14 5.94 6.37 3.44
CA VAL A 14 5.60 7.55 4.25
C VAL A 14 4.63 8.47 3.50
N ASN A 15 4.75 8.56 2.18
CA ASN A 15 3.85 9.37 1.36
C ASN A 15 2.45 8.74 1.31
N GLY A 16 1.49 9.40 1.95
CA GLY A 16 0.08 9.03 1.88
C GLY A 16 -0.54 9.37 0.52
N PHE A 17 -1.67 8.76 0.21
CA PHE A 17 -2.47 9.08 -0.96
C PHE A 17 -3.89 9.48 -0.57
N TYR A 18 -4.49 10.34 -1.39
CA TYR A 18 -5.88 10.75 -1.23
C TYR A 18 -6.83 9.77 -1.93
N CYS A 19 -7.71 9.14 -1.17
CA CYS A 19 -8.81 8.37 -1.74
C CYS A 19 -10.05 9.23 -1.95
N LYS A 20 -10.36 9.55 -3.21
CA LYS A 20 -11.57 10.32 -3.60
C LYS A 20 -12.87 9.66 -3.14
N ALA A 21 -13.00 8.34 -3.27
CA ALA A 21 -14.23 7.60 -2.92
C ALA A 21 -14.57 7.67 -1.41
N ARG A 22 -13.57 7.86 -0.56
CA ARG A 22 -13.73 7.98 0.90
C ARG A 22 -13.47 9.39 1.41
N ARG A 23 -13.08 10.31 0.52
CA ARG A 23 -12.65 11.69 0.83
C ARG A 23 -11.64 11.74 1.98
N LYS A 24 -10.67 10.83 1.98
CA LYS A 24 -9.72 10.65 3.08
C LYS A 24 -8.31 10.38 2.58
N GLU A 25 -7.32 10.94 3.25
CA GLU A 25 -5.91 10.61 3.08
C GLU A 25 -5.55 9.37 3.89
N LEU A 26 -4.81 8.46 3.25
CA LEU A 26 -4.37 7.21 3.84
C LEU A 26 -2.87 7.06 3.62
N PRO A 27 -2.10 6.73 4.66
CA PRO A 27 -0.71 6.35 4.50
C PRO A 27 -0.60 5.07 3.67
N MET A 28 0.42 5.00 2.81
CA MET A 28 0.62 3.86 1.91
C MET A 28 0.91 2.58 2.70
N GLU A 29 1.73 2.67 3.75
CA GLU A 29 1.98 1.56 4.70
C GLU A 29 0.67 0.98 5.27
N LYS A 30 -0.22 1.85 5.78
CA LYS A 30 -1.52 1.41 6.31
C LYS A 30 -2.37 0.75 5.23
N CYS A 31 -2.33 1.24 3.99
CA CYS A 31 -3.05 0.63 2.87
C CYS A 31 -2.60 -0.81 2.65
N LEU A 32 -1.28 -1.03 2.55
CA LEU A 32 -0.70 -2.34 2.32
C LEU A 32 -1.02 -3.31 3.45
N ASN A 33 -0.88 -2.87 4.71
CA ASN A 33 -1.26 -3.67 5.88
C ASN A 33 -2.75 -4.03 5.87
N ASP A 34 -3.63 -3.03 5.69
CA ASP A 34 -5.08 -3.23 5.61
C ASP A 34 -5.47 -4.17 4.44
N TYR A 35 -4.68 -4.25 3.38
CA TYR A 35 -4.90 -5.14 2.24
C TYR A 35 -4.48 -6.58 2.56
N VAL A 36 -3.31 -6.76 3.18
CA VAL A 36 -2.83 -8.08 3.62
C VAL A 36 -3.78 -8.67 4.66
N GLU A 37 -4.18 -7.89 5.66
CA GLU A 37 -5.17 -8.30 6.66
C GLU A 37 -6.53 -8.62 6.03
N ALA A 38 -7.02 -7.79 5.09
CA ALA A 38 -8.28 -8.05 4.40
C ALA A 38 -8.26 -9.35 3.59
N ASN A 39 -7.12 -9.75 3.05
CA ASN A 39 -6.96 -11.03 2.36
C ASN A 39 -6.85 -12.19 3.35
N ALA A 40 -6.12 -12.01 4.46
CA ALA A 40 -5.94 -13.05 5.48
C ALA A 40 -7.24 -13.38 6.23
N PHE A 41 -8.07 -12.37 6.50
CA PHE A 41 -9.33 -12.51 7.25
C PHE A 41 -10.59 -12.39 6.38
N GLU A 42 -10.44 -12.42 5.06
CA GLU A 42 -11.51 -12.22 4.06
C GLU A 42 -12.34 -10.92 4.23
N ASN A 43 -11.85 -9.96 5.02
CA ASN A 43 -12.56 -8.73 5.36
C ASN A 43 -12.23 -7.57 4.40
N ARG A 44 -12.88 -7.56 3.24
CA ARG A 44 -12.69 -6.59 2.15
C ARG A 44 -13.36 -5.22 2.37
N ARG A 45 -13.50 -4.78 3.63
CA ARG A 45 -14.13 -3.50 3.99
C ARG A 45 -13.14 -2.34 4.05
N SER A 46 -11.85 -2.63 4.09
CA SER A 46 -10.80 -1.62 4.23
C SER A 46 -10.82 -0.60 3.09
N ALA A 47 -10.34 0.60 3.40
CA ALA A 47 -10.32 1.69 2.43
C ALA A 47 -9.34 1.37 1.29
N CYS A 48 -8.19 0.76 1.59
CA CYS A 48 -7.25 0.31 0.57
C CYS A 48 -7.92 -0.58 -0.48
N PHE A 49 -8.67 -1.59 -0.03
CA PHE A 49 -9.32 -2.56 -0.92
C PHE A 49 -10.35 -1.90 -1.84
N ARG A 50 -11.13 -0.93 -1.32
CA ARG A 50 -12.26 -0.31 -2.04
C ARG A 50 -11.90 0.96 -2.81
N CYS A 51 -10.76 1.57 -2.55
CA CYS A 51 -10.33 2.79 -3.22
C CYS A 51 -9.64 2.45 -4.55
N PRO A 52 -10.08 3.02 -5.69
CA PRO A 52 -9.41 2.85 -6.98
C PRO A 52 -7.94 3.28 -6.94
N GLN A 53 -7.66 4.37 -6.22
CA GLN A 53 -6.29 4.84 -6.01
C GLN A 53 -5.45 3.83 -5.22
N GLY A 54 -6.04 3.21 -4.19
CA GLY A 54 -5.37 2.17 -3.42
C GLY A 54 -5.10 0.92 -4.26
N ARG A 55 -5.97 0.57 -5.21
CA ARG A 55 -5.71 -0.50 -6.18
C ARG A 55 -4.51 -0.18 -7.05
N LYS A 56 -4.47 1.01 -7.66
CA LYS A 56 -3.34 1.43 -8.49
C LYS A 56 -2.03 1.39 -7.71
N ASN A 57 -2.01 1.98 -6.50
CA ASN A 57 -0.80 2.02 -5.70
C ASN A 57 -0.31 0.61 -5.30
N ARG A 58 -1.21 -0.37 -5.09
CA ARG A 58 -0.83 -1.77 -4.86
C ARG A 58 -0.24 -2.43 -6.10
N GLU A 59 -0.82 -2.17 -7.26
CA GLU A 59 -0.32 -2.68 -8.54
C GLU A 59 1.05 -2.09 -8.85
N ASP A 60 1.22 -0.78 -8.63
CA ASP A 60 2.50 -0.07 -8.76
C ASP A 60 3.53 -0.66 -7.79
N PHE A 61 3.19 -0.81 -6.50
CA PHE A 61 4.09 -1.38 -5.48
C PHE A 61 4.44 -2.85 -5.76
N ALA A 62 3.52 -3.65 -6.30
CA ALA A 62 3.81 -5.03 -6.67
C ALA A 62 4.65 -5.14 -7.95
N GLY A 63 4.52 -4.18 -8.87
CA GLY A 63 5.33 -4.09 -10.08
C GLY A 63 6.73 -3.54 -9.84
N GLU A 64 6.94 -2.80 -8.76
CA GLU A 64 8.24 -2.24 -8.36
C GLU A 64 9.16 -3.31 -7.72
N ILE A 65 8.63 -4.47 -7.30
CA ILE A 65 9.39 -5.59 -6.72
C ILE A 65 9.98 -6.52 -7.81
N ILE A 66 10.46 -5.97 -8.92
CA ILE A 66 11.24 -6.71 -9.92
C ILE A 66 12.54 -5.96 -10.16
N GLU A 67 13.57 -6.31 -9.38
CA GLU A 67 14.98 -6.49 -9.76
C GLU A 67 15.84 -6.41 -8.48
N ASP A 68 16.33 -7.56 -8.02
CA ASP A 68 17.75 -7.80 -7.73
C ASP A 68 17.93 -9.31 -7.44
N ASP A 69 18.74 -9.96 -8.28
CA ASP A 69 19.13 -11.39 -8.29
C ASP A 69 19.87 -11.84 -7.01
#